data_AF-A0A7Z7AU47-F1
#
_entry.id   AF-A0A7Z7AU47-F1
#
_cell.length_a   1.000
_cell.length_b   1.000
_cell.length_c   1.000
_cell.angle_alpha   90.00
_cell.angle_beta   90.00
_cell.angle_gamma   90.00
#
_symmetry.space_group_name_H-M   'P 1'
#
loop_
_entity.id
_entity.type
_entity.pdbx_description
1 polymer ?
#
loop_
_entity_poly.entity_id
_entity_poly.type
_entity_poly.pdbx_seq_one_letter_code
_entity_poly.pdbx_strand_id
1 'polypeptide(L)'
;MTLTRVNMIRIAVSFFCLMFLLIGGTTASSFIFVNNSTGPVADYTSIQQAIDNASNEDVIILHPGIYHENIDVDKQISIRSVGNQNDTIIIAKNQTDNVFYVNSDNVSIEGLTIEGATSAIWENRIAGIFLDSSDNCNITNNRLTGNYEGVILHESNNNIIKTNKIFKNINGNGISLHNSDLNTLNSNIINSNWWSGIYLSSSDFNEISGNQIKSNLEGINLYRSKNNKLNNNIANSNGLYGIVLDTDSNNNELNMNTANLNKNSGIYLKYSSSNTMADNVADSNYYQGILMKFSSGNKIINNSASENMPESSSDEDSVSTFGIYLTNCDENEIIGNLLYLNKDVGIGIQESSQNYINGNILLSTSTGLSVSYSNGNLIYDNYFHNPVNVDFTGLNFGNQWNTSLKEEVNILNGDFRGGNFWSDPYCKGYSQLCEDLDLNGICDLPYQINDENTDFLPLYDPTTSWKGDYDYDEDVDFDDFVEFAACYNSMIGQNNYQRIFDFEGDCDVDFDDFVEFAGNYQK
;
A
#
# COMPACT_ATOMS: atom_id res chain seq x y z
N MET A 1 -25.96 45.52 -39.49
CA MET A 1 -26.88 44.44 -39.08
C MET A 1 -26.00 43.23 -38.78
N THR A 2 -25.56 43.13 -37.53
CA THR A 2 -24.50 42.23 -37.05
C THR A 2 -25.09 40.86 -36.73
N LEU A 3 -24.86 39.87 -37.61
CA LEU A 3 -25.01 38.47 -37.25
C LEU A 3 -23.85 38.08 -36.33
N THR A 4 -24.17 37.70 -35.09
CA THR A 4 -23.21 37.24 -34.09
C THR A 4 -22.76 35.80 -34.38
N ARG A 5 -21.48 35.53 -34.10
CA ARG A 5 -20.77 34.22 -34.25
C ARG A 5 -21.49 33.00 -33.67
N VAL A 6 -22.52 33.18 -32.86
CA VAL A 6 -23.30 32.12 -32.20
C VAL A 6 -24.19 31.34 -33.18
N ASN A 7 -24.64 31.96 -34.29
CA ASN A 7 -25.49 31.28 -35.28
C ASN A 7 -24.73 30.44 -36.30
N MET A 8 -23.41 30.63 -36.49
CA MET A 8 -22.62 29.77 -37.38
C MET A 8 -22.25 28.43 -36.73
N ILE A 9 -22.14 28.36 -35.41
CA ILE A 9 -21.84 27.11 -34.68
C ILE A 9 -23.07 26.19 -34.66
N ARG A 10 -24.29 26.74 -34.60
CA ARG A 10 -25.55 25.97 -34.69
C ARG A 10 -25.77 25.31 -36.07
N ILE A 11 -25.24 25.88 -37.14
CA ILE A 11 -25.38 25.33 -38.49
C ILE A 11 -24.27 24.31 -38.80
N ALA A 12 -23.07 24.46 -38.21
CA ALA A 12 -21.96 23.54 -38.42
C ALA A 12 -22.12 22.20 -37.68
N VAL A 13 -22.72 22.20 -36.48
CA VAL A 13 -22.93 20.95 -35.69
C VAL A 13 -24.09 20.12 -36.24
N SER A 14 -25.13 20.74 -36.80
CA SER A 14 -26.26 20.01 -37.41
C SER A 14 -25.96 19.45 -38.81
N PHE A 15 -24.93 19.93 -39.52
CA PHE A 15 -24.62 19.47 -40.88
C PHE A 15 -23.63 18.29 -40.91
N PHE A 16 -22.88 18.02 -39.84
CA PHE A 16 -21.91 16.92 -39.80
C PHE A 16 -22.52 15.57 -39.40
N CYS A 17 -23.74 15.54 -38.85
CA CYS A 17 -24.41 14.30 -38.43
C CYS A 17 -25.26 13.62 -39.51
N LEU A 18 -25.48 14.25 -40.68
CA LEU A 18 -26.45 13.74 -41.66
C LEU A 18 -25.90 12.75 -42.71
N MET A 19 -24.65 12.30 -42.60
CA MET A 19 -24.00 11.43 -43.61
C MET A 19 -23.62 10.01 -43.14
N PHE A 20 -24.12 9.54 -42.00
CA PHE A 20 -23.89 8.17 -41.50
C PHE A 20 -25.17 7.37 -41.19
N LEU A 21 -26.31 7.75 -41.78
CA LEU A 21 -27.49 6.89 -41.78
C LEU A 21 -27.50 6.04 -43.04
N LEU A 22 -26.85 4.88 -42.97
CA LEU A 22 -27.26 3.66 -43.65
C LEU A 22 -26.40 2.49 -43.12
N ILE A 23 -27.09 1.54 -42.48
CA ILE A 23 -26.66 0.24 -41.93
C ILE A 23 -26.43 0.27 -40.40
N GLY A 24 -27.42 -0.24 -39.66
CA GLY A 24 -27.37 -0.52 -38.21
C GLY A 24 -28.31 0.38 -37.41
N GLY A 25 -29.47 -0.14 -37.00
CA GLY A 25 -30.38 0.54 -36.10
C GLY A 25 -29.83 0.53 -34.67
N THR A 26 -29.02 1.52 -34.34
CA THR A 26 -28.87 2.03 -32.98
C THR A 26 -29.45 3.44 -32.98
N THR A 27 -30.38 3.72 -32.08
CA THR A 27 -30.85 5.10 -31.87
C THR A 27 -29.65 5.91 -31.41
N ALA A 28 -29.31 6.98 -32.14
CA ALA A 28 -28.24 7.86 -31.71
C ALA A 28 -28.60 8.44 -30.33
N SER A 29 -27.69 8.28 -29.36
CA SER A 29 -27.77 8.90 -28.03
C SER A 29 -28.19 10.37 -28.15
N SER A 30 -29.24 10.76 -27.42
CA SER A 30 -29.73 12.13 -27.37
C SER A 30 -29.24 12.85 -26.12
N PHE A 31 -29.09 14.18 -26.22
CA PHE A 31 -28.72 15.03 -25.09
C PHE A 31 -29.97 15.67 -24.49
N ILE A 32 -30.19 15.48 -23.20
CA ILE A 32 -31.30 16.06 -22.44
C ILE A 32 -30.72 17.05 -21.43
N PHE A 33 -31.13 18.32 -21.49
CA PHE A 33 -30.61 19.37 -20.61
C PHE A 33 -31.53 19.60 -19.40
N VAL A 34 -30.93 19.74 -18.22
CA VAL A 34 -31.64 19.99 -16.96
C VAL A 34 -31.10 21.26 -16.29
N ASN A 35 -32.00 22.07 -15.74
CA ASN A 35 -31.66 23.27 -15.00
C ASN A 35 -32.63 23.55 -13.84
N ASN A 36 -32.13 23.92 -12.65
CA ASN A 36 -32.92 24.19 -11.45
C ASN A 36 -33.80 25.47 -11.47
N SER A 37 -34.24 25.92 -12.66
CA SER A 37 -35.07 27.11 -12.90
C SER A 37 -34.41 28.49 -12.75
N THR A 38 -33.13 28.58 -12.38
CA THR A 38 -32.43 29.88 -12.19
C THR A 38 -31.38 30.21 -13.26
N GLY A 39 -31.33 29.43 -14.35
CA GLY A 39 -30.30 29.53 -15.42
C GLY A 39 -30.85 29.49 -16.86
N PRO A 40 -30.07 28.98 -17.84
CA PRO A 40 -30.48 28.85 -19.25
C PRO A 40 -31.74 27.98 -19.44
N VAL A 41 -32.46 28.19 -20.55
CA VAL A 41 -33.59 27.30 -20.91
C VAL A 41 -33.07 25.87 -21.07
N ALA A 42 -33.69 24.94 -20.38
CA ALA A 42 -33.40 23.50 -20.38
C ALA A 42 -34.69 22.71 -20.67
N ASP A 43 -34.55 21.43 -21.01
CA ASP A 43 -35.69 20.56 -21.33
C ASP A 43 -36.51 20.23 -20.07
N TYR A 44 -35.83 20.09 -18.93
CA TYR A 44 -36.44 19.78 -17.64
C TYR A 44 -35.88 20.63 -16.50
N THR A 45 -36.65 20.73 -15.40
CA THR A 45 -36.20 21.38 -14.16
C THR A 45 -35.88 20.41 -13.02
N SER A 46 -36.23 19.13 -13.19
CA SER A 46 -35.93 18.02 -12.28
C SER A 46 -35.10 17.00 -13.02
N ILE A 47 -34.12 16.44 -12.32
CA ILE A 47 -33.26 15.38 -12.86
C ILE A 47 -34.09 14.10 -13.05
N GLN A 48 -34.92 13.74 -12.06
CA GLN A 48 -35.76 12.56 -12.18
C GLN A 48 -36.70 12.65 -13.39
N GLN A 49 -37.33 13.80 -13.63
CA GLN A 49 -38.19 13.97 -14.81
C GLN A 49 -37.43 13.77 -16.13
N ALA A 50 -36.17 14.19 -16.20
CA ALA A 50 -35.34 13.96 -17.38
C ALA A 50 -35.06 12.45 -17.54
N ILE A 51 -34.75 11.73 -16.46
CA ILE A 51 -34.55 10.28 -16.47
C ILE A 51 -35.82 9.56 -16.91
N ASP A 52 -36.98 9.92 -16.35
CA ASP A 52 -38.28 9.29 -16.65
C ASP A 52 -38.61 9.37 -18.16
N ASN A 53 -38.20 10.46 -18.83
CA ASN A 53 -38.45 10.70 -20.26
C ASN A 53 -37.28 10.29 -21.17
N ALA A 54 -36.11 9.96 -20.62
CA ALA A 54 -34.97 9.48 -21.36
C ALA A 54 -35.19 8.07 -21.91
N SER A 55 -34.54 7.77 -23.03
CA SER A 55 -34.29 6.42 -23.53
C SER A 55 -32.94 5.90 -23.02
N ASN A 56 -32.72 4.59 -23.11
CA ASN A 56 -31.38 4.04 -22.89
C ASN A 56 -30.37 4.71 -23.83
N GLU A 57 -29.14 4.82 -23.35
CA GLU A 57 -27.98 5.47 -23.98
C GLU A 57 -28.06 6.99 -24.06
N ASP A 58 -29.14 7.63 -23.61
CA ASP A 58 -29.23 9.09 -23.55
C ASP A 58 -28.26 9.68 -22.51
N VAL A 59 -27.90 10.94 -22.74
CA VAL A 59 -27.02 11.71 -21.87
C VAL A 59 -27.79 12.88 -21.25
N ILE A 60 -27.96 12.84 -19.94
CA ILE A 60 -28.51 13.91 -19.12
C ILE A 60 -27.39 14.89 -18.74
N ILE A 61 -27.59 16.13 -19.14
CA ILE A 61 -26.63 17.23 -18.99
C ILE A 61 -27.17 18.24 -17.97
N LEU A 62 -26.49 18.35 -16.83
CA LEU A 62 -26.89 19.22 -15.73
C LEU A 62 -26.19 20.58 -15.82
N HIS A 63 -26.97 21.66 -15.83
CA HIS A 63 -26.44 23.01 -15.65
C HIS A 63 -26.02 23.25 -14.19
N PRO A 64 -25.06 24.17 -13.94
CA PRO A 64 -24.72 24.63 -12.59
C PRO A 64 -25.95 25.02 -11.78
N GLY A 65 -25.99 24.57 -10.53
CA GLY A 65 -27.12 24.78 -9.65
C GLY A 65 -27.15 23.80 -8.49
N ILE A 66 -28.04 24.08 -7.55
CA ILE A 66 -28.38 23.20 -6.43
C ILE A 66 -29.69 22.50 -6.77
N TYR A 67 -29.69 21.17 -6.69
CA TYR A 67 -30.82 20.29 -6.96
C TYR A 67 -31.13 19.52 -5.68
N HIS A 68 -32.36 19.63 -5.18
CA HIS A 68 -32.82 18.91 -4.00
C HIS A 68 -33.68 17.72 -4.42
N GLU A 69 -33.06 16.58 -4.67
CA GLU A 69 -33.70 15.38 -5.22
C GLU A 69 -33.06 14.12 -4.61
N ASN A 70 -33.83 13.03 -4.55
CA ASN A 70 -33.32 11.66 -4.48
C ASN A 70 -33.65 11.06 -5.84
N ILE A 71 -32.67 10.42 -6.49
CA ILE A 71 -32.69 10.13 -7.91
C ILE A 71 -32.61 8.62 -8.11
N ASP A 72 -33.62 8.06 -8.76
CA ASP A 72 -33.68 6.67 -9.18
C ASP A 72 -33.21 6.56 -10.63
N VAL A 73 -32.16 5.77 -10.87
CA VAL A 73 -31.56 5.54 -12.19
C VAL A 73 -31.83 4.10 -12.60
N ASP A 74 -32.93 3.90 -13.32
CA ASP A 74 -33.43 2.60 -13.79
C ASP A 74 -33.16 2.32 -15.28
N LYS A 75 -32.41 3.21 -15.93
CA LYS A 75 -32.06 3.15 -17.35
C LYS A 75 -30.55 3.25 -17.56
N GLN A 76 -30.10 2.73 -18.69
CA GLN A 76 -28.68 2.75 -19.09
C GLN A 76 -28.32 4.14 -19.61
N ILE A 77 -28.07 5.11 -18.73
CA ILE A 77 -27.90 6.52 -19.12
C ILE A 77 -26.62 7.13 -18.53
N SER A 78 -26.19 8.25 -19.11
CA SER A 78 -25.09 9.05 -18.56
C SER A 78 -25.61 10.36 -17.97
N ILE A 79 -25.24 10.67 -16.73
CA ILE A 79 -25.60 11.91 -16.03
C ILE A 79 -24.31 12.68 -15.73
N ARG A 80 -24.21 13.91 -16.24
CA ARG A 80 -23.00 14.73 -16.04
C ARG A 80 -23.25 16.23 -15.98
N SER A 81 -22.39 16.94 -15.29
CA SER A 81 -22.39 18.42 -15.30
C SER A 81 -21.80 18.99 -16.61
N VAL A 82 -22.26 20.17 -17.04
CA VAL A 82 -21.53 21.00 -18.04
C VAL A 82 -20.37 21.79 -17.43
N GLY A 83 -20.34 21.93 -16.11
CA GLY A 83 -19.37 22.73 -15.36
C GLY A 83 -18.30 21.87 -14.68
N ASN A 84 -17.62 22.44 -13.68
CA ASN A 84 -16.74 21.66 -12.82
C ASN A 84 -17.53 21.05 -11.65
N GLN A 85 -16.93 20.08 -10.95
CA GLN A 85 -17.54 19.36 -9.82
C GLN A 85 -18.16 20.23 -8.71
N ASN A 86 -17.75 21.49 -8.55
CA ASN A 86 -18.25 22.37 -7.49
C ASN A 86 -19.49 23.18 -7.88
N ASP A 87 -19.86 23.18 -9.17
CA ASP A 87 -20.90 24.05 -9.71
C ASP A 87 -22.28 23.37 -9.76
N THR A 88 -22.31 22.03 -9.73
CA THR A 88 -23.56 21.23 -9.77
C THR A 88 -23.64 20.38 -8.50
N ILE A 89 -24.54 20.76 -7.61
CA ILE A 89 -24.69 20.16 -6.27
C ILE A 89 -26.03 19.46 -6.20
N ILE A 90 -26.01 18.16 -5.91
CA ILE A 90 -27.19 17.34 -5.66
C ILE A 90 -27.27 17.05 -4.17
N ILE A 91 -28.37 17.48 -3.56
CA ILE A 91 -28.61 17.35 -2.13
C ILE A 91 -29.81 16.43 -1.93
N ALA A 92 -29.67 15.39 -1.10
CA ALA A 92 -30.78 14.52 -0.75
C ALA A 92 -32.00 15.33 -0.29
N LYS A 93 -33.15 15.12 -0.93
CA LYS A 93 -34.41 15.73 -0.52
C LYS A 93 -34.97 15.06 0.74
N ASN A 94 -34.83 13.74 0.81
CA ASN A 94 -35.07 12.89 1.95
C ASN A 94 -33.72 12.33 2.43
N GLN A 95 -33.35 12.64 3.68
CA GLN A 95 -32.06 12.25 4.27
C GLN A 95 -31.98 10.76 4.63
N THR A 96 -33.11 10.06 4.65
CA THR A 96 -33.18 8.61 4.94
C THR A 96 -33.11 7.74 3.69
N ASP A 97 -32.74 8.34 2.56
CA ASP A 97 -32.71 7.70 1.24
C ASP A 97 -31.43 8.13 0.50
N ASN A 98 -31.02 7.35 -0.50
CA ASN A 98 -29.81 7.60 -1.28
C ASN A 98 -29.96 8.88 -2.11
N VAL A 99 -28.86 9.60 -2.39
CA VAL A 99 -28.94 10.70 -3.37
C VAL A 99 -29.14 10.15 -4.77
N PHE A 100 -28.33 9.15 -5.14
CA PHE A 100 -28.52 8.32 -6.33
C PHE A 100 -28.72 6.87 -5.91
N TYR A 101 -29.85 6.29 -6.28
CA TYR A 101 -30.09 4.84 -6.28
C TYR A 101 -30.05 4.36 -7.72
N VAL A 102 -29.11 3.45 -8.03
CA VAL A 102 -28.88 2.94 -9.38
C VAL A 102 -29.17 1.45 -9.39
N ASN A 103 -30.09 1.03 -10.26
CA ASN A 103 -30.50 -0.36 -10.44
C ASN A 103 -30.51 -0.74 -11.93
N SER A 104 -29.56 -0.18 -12.69
CA SER A 104 -29.39 -0.38 -14.13
C SER A 104 -27.92 -0.42 -14.49
N ASP A 105 -27.56 -1.35 -15.39
CA ASP A 105 -26.19 -1.48 -15.90
C ASP A 105 -25.79 -0.28 -16.78
N ASN A 106 -24.50 -0.13 -17.03
CA ASN A 106 -23.96 0.83 -18.01
C ASN A 106 -24.34 2.29 -17.70
N VAL A 107 -24.53 2.62 -16.42
CA VAL A 107 -24.81 3.99 -15.97
C VAL A 107 -23.51 4.76 -15.75
N SER A 108 -23.45 6.01 -16.20
CA SER A 108 -22.33 6.91 -15.90
C SER A 108 -22.79 8.09 -15.05
N ILE A 109 -22.09 8.39 -13.96
CA ILE A 109 -22.33 9.58 -13.12
C ILE A 109 -21.02 10.35 -13.01
N GLU A 110 -20.99 11.58 -13.56
CA GLU A 110 -19.75 12.35 -13.71
C GLU A 110 -19.86 13.82 -13.27
N GLY A 111 -18.85 14.28 -12.51
CA GLY A 111 -18.61 15.71 -12.32
C GLY A 111 -19.62 16.41 -11.40
N LEU A 112 -20.17 15.71 -10.40
CA LEU A 112 -21.17 16.23 -9.48
C LEU A 112 -20.63 16.39 -8.06
N THR A 113 -21.17 17.33 -7.29
CA THR A 113 -21.13 17.28 -5.82
C THR A 113 -22.40 16.60 -5.31
N ILE A 114 -22.26 15.60 -4.44
CA ILE A 114 -23.35 14.74 -3.98
C ILE A 114 -23.33 14.69 -2.44
N GLU A 115 -24.39 15.15 -1.79
CA GLU A 115 -24.45 15.30 -0.33
C GLU A 115 -25.85 15.13 0.29
N GLY A 116 -25.91 15.00 1.61
CA GLY A 116 -27.16 15.12 2.39
C GLY A 116 -27.88 13.81 2.71
N ALA A 117 -27.44 12.65 2.21
CA ALA A 117 -28.00 11.36 2.58
C ALA A 117 -27.45 10.89 3.94
N THR A 118 -27.93 11.47 5.05
CA THR A 118 -27.27 11.42 6.36
C THR A 118 -27.84 10.41 7.37
N SER A 119 -29.04 9.87 7.16
CA SER A 119 -29.79 9.17 8.21
C SER A 119 -30.07 7.71 7.83
N ALA A 120 -29.10 6.80 8.05
CA ALA A 120 -29.40 5.37 7.98
C ALA A 120 -30.34 4.95 9.12
N ILE A 121 -31.36 4.19 8.76
CA ILE A 121 -32.06 3.29 9.67
C ILE A 121 -31.37 1.93 9.56
N TRP A 122 -31.30 1.16 10.65
CA TRP A 122 -30.48 -0.06 10.80
C TRP A 122 -30.60 -1.14 9.69
N GLU A 123 -31.58 -1.01 8.79
CA GLU A 123 -31.86 -1.94 7.70
C GLU A 123 -31.51 -1.39 6.31
N ASN A 124 -31.21 -0.10 6.17
CA ASN A 124 -31.00 0.54 4.85
C ASN A 124 -29.54 0.91 4.61
N ARG A 125 -29.04 0.50 3.43
CA ARG A 125 -27.78 1.00 2.86
C ARG A 125 -28.02 2.40 2.30
N ILE A 126 -27.49 3.42 2.97
CA ILE A 126 -27.66 4.83 2.61
C ILE A 126 -26.32 5.43 2.18
N ALA A 127 -26.29 6.03 0.99
CA ALA A 127 -25.09 6.62 0.41
C ALA A 127 -25.38 7.83 -0.47
N GLY A 128 -24.31 8.54 -0.82
CA GLY A 128 -24.36 9.50 -1.92
C GLY A 128 -24.70 8.79 -3.24
N ILE A 129 -24.02 7.68 -3.55
CA ILE A 129 -24.34 6.83 -4.69
C ILE A 129 -24.44 5.38 -4.22
N PHE A 130 -25.55 4.72 -4.51
CA PHE A 130 -25.74 3.30 -4.27
C PHE A 130 -25.99 2.57 -5.59
N LEU A 131 -25.06 1.70 -5.98
CA LEU A 131 -25.23 0.73 -7.07
C LEU A 131 -25.76 -0.59 -6.47
N ASP A 132 -26.94 -1.00 -6.91
CA ASP A 132 -27.60 -2.23 -6.46
C ASP A 132 -27.88 -3.12 -7.67
N SER A 133 -27.19 -4.27 -7.73
CA SER A 133 -27.24 -5.18 -8.88
C SER A 133 -27.00 -4.48 -10.22
N SER A 134 -26.02 -3.57 -10.27
CA SER A 134 -25.73 -2.72 -11.43
C SER A 134 -24.29 -2.91 -11.89
N ASP A 135 -24.13 -3.47 -13.09
CA ASP A 135 -22.84 -3.81 -13.66
C ASP A 135 -22.37 -2.77 -14.70
N ASN A 136 -21.05 -2.69 -14.91
CA ASN A 136 -20.45 -1.87 -15.96
C ASN A 136 -20.74 -0.35 -15.82
N CYS A 137 -21.05 0.12 -14.62
CA CYS A 137 -21.25 1.54 -14.33
C CYS A 137 -19.93 2.28 -14.16
N ASN A 138 -19.96 3.58 -14.43
CA ASN A 138 -18.81 4.47 -14.37
C ASN A 138 -19.09 5.67 -13.46
N ILE A 139 -18.49 5.69 -12.28
CA ILE A 139 -18.61 6.77 -11.30
C ILE A 139 -17.31 7.55 -11.27
N THR A 140 -17.29 8.72 -11.90
CA THR A 140 -16.05 9.47 -12.14
C THR A 140 -16.10 10.93 -11.77
N ASN A 141 -14.98 11.45 -11.25
CA ASN A 141 -14.79 12.89 -11.03
C ASN A 141 -15.88 13.55 -10.16
N ASN A 142 -16.49 12.78 -9.24
CA ASN A 142 -17.51 13.29 -8.32
C ASN A 142 -16.90 13.71 -6.98
N ARG A 143 -17.61 14.56 -6.27
CA ARG A 143 -17.31 15.02 -4.90
C ARG A 143 -18.41 14.53 -3.97
N LEU A 144 -18.14 13.49 -3.17
CA LEU A 144 -19.12 12.89 -2.26
C LEU A 144 -18.78 13.24 -0.82
N THR A 145 -19.70 13.92 -0.13
CA THR A 145 -19.47 14.46 1.22
C THR A 145 -20.73 14.57 2.04
N GLY A 146 -20.62 14.49 3.37
CA GLY A 146 -21.75 14.69 4.26
C GLY A 146 -22.89 13.69 4.01
N ASN A 147 -22.58 12.51 3.48
CA ASN A 147 -23.49 11.38 3.39
C ASN A 147 -23.17 10.38 4.51
N TYR A 148 -24.01 9.36 4.67
CA TYR A 148 -23.77 8.26 5.60
C TYR A 148 -22.55 7.44 5.12
N GLU A 149 -22.61 6.91 3.89
CA GLU A 149 -21.48 6.41 3.11
C GLU A 149 -21.30 7.22 1.82
N GLY A 150 -20.09 7.21 1.25
CA GLY A 150 -19.83 7.87 -0.02
C GLY A 150 -20.48 7.10 -1.19
N VAL A 151 -19.90 5.95 -1.52
CA VAL A 151 -20.35 5.06 -2.61
C VAL A 151 -20.53 3.64 -2.07
N ILE A 152 -21.67 3.02 -2.36
CA ILE A 152 -21.94 1.61 -2.04
C ILE A 152 -22.12 0.83 -3.36
N LEU A 153 -21.46 -0.32 -3.47
CA LEU A 153 -21.71 -1.35 -4.47
C LEU A 153 -22.26 -2.59 -3.77
N HIS A 154 -23.41 -3.07 -4.23
CA HIS A 154 -24.03 -4.30 -3.76
C HIS A 154 -24.36 -5.19 -4.95
N GLU A 155 -23.82 -6.41 -4.97
CA GLU A 155 -24.03 -7.36 -6.07
C GLU A 155 -23.73 -6.74 -7.44
N SER A 156 -22.75 -5.83 -7.50
CA SER A 156 -22.49 -4.94 -8.63
C SER A 156 -21.06 -5.12 -9.12
N ASN A 157 -20.89 -5.60 -10.35
CA ASN A 157 -19.63 -6.08 -10.89
C ASN A 157 -19.12 -5.23 -12.05
N ASN A 158 -17.83 -5.32 -12.34
CA ASN A 158 -17.21 -4.67 -13.52
C ASN A 158 -17.40 -3.14 -13.54
N ASN A 159 -17.57 -2.50 -12.39
CA ASN A 159 -17.75 -1.05 -12.29
C ASN A 159 -16.41 -0.32 -12.18
N ILE A 160 -16.40 0.93 -12.62
CA ILE A 160 -15.25 1.83 -12.53
C ILE A 160 -15.58 2.97 -11.57
N ILE A 161 -14.86 3.05 -10.46
CA ILE A 161 -14.93 4.17 -9.50
C ILE A 161 -13.60 4.91 -9.56
N LYS A 162 -13.57 6.05 -10.25
CA LYS A 162 -12.30 6.70 -10.59
C LYS A 162 -12.26 8.21 -10.37
N THR A 163 -11.14 8.72 -9.85
CA THR A 163 -10.89 10.17 -9.69
C THR A 163 -11.94 10.92 -8.85
N ASN A 164 -12.63 10.21 -7.96
CA ASN A 164 -13.60 10.83 -7.05
C ASN A 164 -12.90 11.41 -5.81
N LYS A 165 -13.51 12.44 -5.22
CA LYS A 165 -13.13 13.00 -3.92
C LYS A 165 -14.21 12.64 -2.90
N ILE A 166 -13.90 11.74 -1.98
CA ILE A 166 -14.85 11.15 -1.05
C ILE A 166 -14.42 11.45 0.38
N PHE A 167 -15.12 12.34 1.08
CA PHE A 167 -14.63 12.82 2.36
C PHE A 167 -15.74 13.27 3.30
N LYS A 168 -15.48 13.18 4.61
CA LYS A 168 -16.41 13.65 5.66
C LYS A 168 -17.79 12.99 5.57
N ASN A 169 -17.85 11.72 5.16
CA ASN A 169 -19.06 10.92 5.31
C ASN A 169 -19.16 10.43 6.76
N ILE A 170 -20.35 10.58 7.34
CA ILE A 170 -20.51 10.85 8.78
C ILE A 170 -20.68 9.61 9.64
N ASN A 171 -20.97 8.44 9.07
CA ASN A 171 -21.17 7.23 9.86
C ASN A 171 -20.95 5.91 9.09
N GLY A 172 -20.05 5.92 8.12
CA GLY A 172 -19.71 4.74 7.34
C GLY A 172 -18.41 4.90 6.53
N ASN A 173 -18.24 4.05 5.53
CA ASN A 173 -17.06 4.00 4.69
C ASN A 173 -17.08 5.09 3.60
N GLY A 174 -15.91 5.37 3.02
CA GLY A 174 -15.81 6.17 1.80
C GLY A 174 -16.42 5.42 0.61
N ILE A 175 -15.86 4.25 0.29
CA ILE A 175 -16.36 3.33 -0.73
C ILE A 175 -16.55 1.96 -0.07
N SER A 176 -17.69 1.30 -0.29
CA SER A 176 -17.94 -0.06 0.18
C SER A 176 -18.42 -0.97 -0.96
N LEU A 177 -17.83 -2.16 -1.03
CA LEU A 177 -18.17 -3.23 -1.97
C LEU A 177 -18.71 -4.42 -1.19
N HIS A 178 -19.85 -4.94 -1.59
CA HIS A 178 -20.49 -6.09 -0.97
C HIS A 178 -20.91 -7.08 -2.06
N ASN A 179 -20.34 -8.28 -2.04
CA ASN A 179 -20.56 -9.29 -3.08
C ASN A 179 -20.36 -8.72 -4.49
N SER A 180 -19.33 -7.89 -4.67
CA SER A 180 -19.16 -7.04 -5.85
C SER A 180 -17.76 -7.26 -6.43
N ASP A 181 -17.69 -8.00 -7.52
CA ASP A 181 -16.45 -8.52 -8.08
C ASP A 181 -15.99 -7.72 -9.31
N LEU A 182 -14.72 -7.87 -9.67
CA LEU A 182 -14.15 -7.33 -10.92
C LEU A 182 -14.27 -5.80 -11.07
N ASN A 183 -14.40 -5.06 -9.97
CA ASN A 183 -14.48 -3.60 -9.99
C ASN A 183 -13.09 -2.97 -9.98
N THR A 184 -12.99 -1.78 -10.59
CA THR A 184 -11.77 -0.98 -10.63
C THR A 184 -11.95 0.30 -9.83
N LEU A 185 -11.21 0.44 -8.73
CA LEU A 185 -11.16 1.63 -7.88
C LEU A 185 -9.82 2.33 -8.12
N ASN A 186 -9.83 3.42 -8.90
CA ASN A 186 -8.58 4.04 -9.36
C ASN A 186 -8.48 5.55 -9.06
N SER A 187 -7.32 5.98 -8.55
CA SER A 187 -6.98 7.40 -8.40
C SER A 187 -7.99 8.23 -7.60
N ASN A 188 -8.71 7.63 -6.63
CA ASN A 188 -9.64 8.34 -5.77
C ASN A 188 -8.90 9.00 -4.59
N ILE A 189 -9.41 10.14 -4.13
CA ILE A 189 -8.96 10.82 -2.91
C ILE A 189 -10.02 10.60 -1.84
N ILE A 190 -9.69 9.82 -0.81
CA ILE A 190 -10.64 9.32 0.18
C ILE A 190 -10.15 9.70 1.58
N ASN A 191 -10.83 10.64 2.24
CA ASN A 191 -10.31 11.14 3.51
C ASN A 191 -11.37 11.51 4.54
N SER A 192 -11.04 11.35 5.82
CA SER A 192 -11.91 11.81 6.92
C SER A 192 -13.31 11.20 6.89
N ASN A 193 -13.45 9.95 6.43
CA ASN A 193 -14.67 9.16 6.58
C ASN A 193 -14.63 8.46 7.93
N TRP A 194 -15.81 8.16 8.48
CA TRP A 194 -15.94 7.69 9.85
C TRP A 194 -15.27 6.33 10.10
N TRP A 195 -15.37 5.39 9.14
CA TRP A 195 -14.78 4.06 9.23
C TRP A 195 -13.66 3.86 8.21
N SER A 196 -13.80 2.92 7.28
CA SER A 196 -12.76 2.64 6.30
C SER A 196 -12.80 3.66 5.17
N GLY A 197 -11.65 3.97 4.59
CA GLY A 197 -11.62 4.66 3.29
C GLY A 197 -12.27 3.79 2.22
N ILE A 198 -11.77 2.57 2.06
CA ILE A 198 -12.29 1.55 1.14
C ILE A 198 -12.56 0.27 1.94
N TYR A 199 -13.75 -0.30 1.80
CA TYR A 199 -14.16 -1.55 2.44
C TYR A 199 -14.66 -2.57 1.41
N LEU A 200 -14.14 -3.79 1.46
CA LEU A 200 -14.59 -4.92 0.65
C LEU A 200 -15.12 -6.01 1.57
N SER A 201 -16.31 -6.52 1.27
CA SER A 201 -16.92 -7.68 1.93
C SER A 201 -17.31 -8.72 0.89
N SER A 202 -16.71 -9.91 0.96
CA SER A 202 -16.97 -11.01 0.01
C SER A 202 -16.88 -10.55 -1.44
N SER A 203 -15.88 -9.73 -1.77
CA SER A 203 -15.74 -9.06 -3.06
C SER A 203 -14.39 -9.39 -3.66
N ASP A 204 -14.39 -10.17 -4.73
CA ASP A 204 -13.22 -10.83 -5.26
C ASP A 204 -12.76 -10.19 -6.59
N PHE A 205 -11.50 -10.40 -6.95
CA PHE A 205 -10.95 -9.98 -8.25
C PHE A 205 -11.05 -8.47 -8.55
N ASN A 206 -11.11 -7.62 -7.52
CA ASN A 206 -11.13 -6.17 -7.69
C ASN A 206 -9.70 -5.62 -7.85
N GLU A 207 -9.58 -4.54 -8.62
CA GLU A 207 -8.35 -3.77 -8.77
C GLU A 207 -8.48 -2.43 -8.03
N ILE A 208 -7.66 -2.23 -7.00
CA ILE A 208 -7.61 -1.02 -6.19
C ILE A 208 -6.25 -0.37 -6.44
N SER A 209 -6.20 0.73 -7.20
CA SER A 209 -4.91 1.29 -7.63
C SER A 209 -4.81 2.82 -7.56
N GLY A 210 -3.65 3.32 -7.12
CA GLY A 210 -3.35 4.76 -7.13
C GLY A 210 -4.22 5.62 -6.21
N ASN A 211 -4.93 5.03 -5.25
CA ASN A 211 -5.83 5.78 -4.37
C ASN A 211 -5.07 6.46 -3.23
N GLN A 212 -5.48 7.67 -2.85
CA GLN A 212 -4.95 8.42 -1.71
C GLN A 212 -5.95 8.35 -0.56
N ILE A 213 -5.66 7.56 0.47
CA ILE A 213 -6.56 7.27 1.58
C ILE A 213 -5.94 7.72 2.90
N LYS A 214 -6.56 8.71 3.57
CA LYS A 214 -6.00 9.24 4.83
C LYS A 214 -7.03 9.73 5.83
N SER A 215 -6.67 9.73 7.10
CA SER A 215 -7.51 10.25 8.20
C SER A 215 -8.88 9.57 8.30
N ASN A 216 -8.99 8.33 7.84
CA ASN A 216 -10.13 7.46 8.13
C ASN A 216 -9.78 6.61 9.37
N LEU A 217 -10.69 5.78 9.89
CA LEU A 217 -10.32 4.83 10.95
C LEU A 217 -9.36 3.77 10.42
N GLU A 218 -9.70 3.17 9.29
CA GLU A 218 -8.85 2.24 8.54
C GLU A 218 -8.71 2.74 7.10
N GLY A 219 -7.56 2.51 6.46
CA GLY A 219 -7.37 2.91 5.06
C GLY A 219 -8.16 2.03 4.11
N ILE A 220 -7.65 0.83 3.85
CA ILE A 220 -8.28 -0.19 2.99
C ILE A 220 -8.53 -1.45 3.85
N ASN A 221 -9.75 -1.96 3.87
CA ASN A 221 -10.10 -3.18 4.60
C ASN A 221 -10.76 -4.20 3.67
N LEU A 222 -10.17 -5.39 3.59
CA LEU A 222 -10.69 -6.57 2.91
C LEU A 222 -11.19 -7.57 3.94
N TYR A 223 -12.48 -7.93 3.83
CA TYR A 223 -13.12 -8.94 4.65
C TYR A 223 -13.67 -10.06 3.76
N ARG A 224 -13.21 -11.31 3.97
CA ARG A 224 -13.57 -12.47 3.14
C ARG A 224 -13.40 -12.22 1.64
N SER A 225 -12.41 -11.42 1.26
CA SER A 225 -12.26 -10.92 -0.11
C SER A 225 -10.94 -11.41 -0.70
N LYS A 226 -11.00 -12.14 -1.81
CA LYS A 226 -9.91 -12.94 -2.37
C LYS A 226 -9.50 -12.46 -3.75
N ASN A 227 -8.27 -12.77 -4.13
CA ASN A 227 -7.75 -12.52 -5.48
C ASN A 227 -7.82 -11.04 -5.92
N ASN A 228 -7.81 -10.11 -4.97
CA ASN A 228 -7.80 -8.67 -5.25
C ASN A 228 -6.36 -8.17 -5.44
N LYS A 229 -6.22 -7.11 -6.23
CA LYS A 229 -4.95 -6.44 -6.52
C LYS A 229 -4.96 -5.04 -5.95
N LEU A 230 -4.07 -4.78 -5.01
CA LEU A 230 -3.86 -3.48 -4.38
C LEU A 230 -2.51 -2.95 -4.85
N ASN A 231 -2.50 -1.98 -5.77
CA ASN A 231 -1.27 -1.47 -6.38
C ASN A 231 -1.11 0.04 -6.20
N ASN A 232 0.05 0.49 -5.70
CA ASN A 232 0.38 1.93 -5.63
C ASN A 232 -0.64 2.78 -4.83
N ASN A 233 -1.29 2.22 -3.81
CA ASN A 233 -2.17 3.00 -2.95
C ASN A 233 -1.37 3.66 -1.82
N ILE A 234 -1.79 4.86 -1.42
CA ILE A 234 -1.21 5.61 -0.31
C ILE A 234 -2.24 5.66 0.82
N ALA A 235 -2.17 4.71 1.76
CA ALA A 235 -3.06 4.52 2.89
C ALA A 235 -2.41 5.03 4.21
N ASN A 236 -2.06 6.31 4.23
CA ASN A 236 -1.28 6.91 5.32
C ASN A 236 -2.15 7.61 6.37
N SER A 237 -1.65 7.70 7.60
CA SER A 237 -2.24 8.55 8.65
C SER A 237 -3.71 8.25 8.95
N ASN A 238 -4.06 6.96 8.99
CA ASN A 238 -5.37 6.48 9.44
C ASN A 238 -5.35 6.20 10.95
N GLY A 239 -6.54 6.18 11.54
CA GLY A 239 -6.77 6.13 12.99
C GLY A 239 -6.43 4.80 13.64
N LEU A 240 -6.26 3.74 12.86
CA LEU A 240 -5.77 2.42 13.26
C LEU A 240 -4.80 1.91 12.19
N TYR A 241 -5.29 1.23 11.17
CA TYR A 241 -4.48 0.50 10.20
C TYR A 241 -4.46 1.20 8.84
N GLY A 242 -3.36 1.07 8.11
CA GLY A 242 -3.29 1.49 6.71
C GLY A 242 -4.04 0.52 5.80
N ILE A 243 -3.62 -0.74 5.76
CA ILE A 243 -4.24 -1.81 4.96
C ILE A 243 -4.53 -3.03 5.84
N VAL A 244 -5.74 -3.56 5.76
CA VAL A 244 -6.21 -4.71 6.55
C VAL A 244 -6.74 -5.81 5.64
N LEU A 245 -6.27 -7.04 5.84
CA LEU A 245 -6.83 -8.26 5.28
C LEU A 245 -7.31 -9.12 6.45
N ASP A 246 -8.63 -9.21 6.62
CA ASP A 246 -9.26 -9.94 7.72
C ASP A 246 -10.10 -11.10 7.17
N THR A 247 -9.99 -12.24 7.85
CA THR A 247 -10.87 -13.40 7.76
C THR A 247 -11.09 -13.90 6.34
N ASP A 248 -10.35 -14.94 5.94
CA ASP A 248 -10.50 -15.59 4.63
C ASP A 248 -10.26 -14.64 3.44
N SER A 249 -9.47 -13.59 3.65
CA SER A 249 -9.02 -12.67 2.60
C SER A 249 -7.69 -13.18 2.03
N ASN A 250 -7.77 -14.27 1.26
CA ASN A 250 -6.62 -15.01 0.75
C ASN A 250 -6.27 -14.66 -0.70
N ASN A 251 -5.05 -14.99 -1.12
CA ASN A 251 -4.59 -14.87 -2.51
C ASN A 251 -4.63 -13.44 -3.07
N ASN A 252 -4.52 -12.42 -2.21
CA ASN A 252 -4.44 -11.03 -2.63
C ASN A 252 -2.99 -10.62 -2.93
N GLU A 253 -2.83 -9.68 -3.87
CA GLU A 253 -1.54 -9.09 -4.24
C GLU A 253 -1.51 -7.63 -3.78
N LEU A 254 -0.58 -7.30 -2.88
CA LEU A 254 -0.34 -5.95 -2.38
C LEU A 254 1.03 -5.52 -2.88
N ASN A 255 1.08 -4.70 -3.93
CA ASN A 255 2.35 -4.26 -4.53
C ASN A 255 2.52 -2.74 -4.46
N MET A 256 3.70 -2.29 -4.07
CA MET A 256 4.09 -0.86 -4.09
C MET A 256 3.13 0.06 -3.33
N ASN A 257 2.45 -0.43 -2.29
CA ASN A 257 1.58 0.42 -1.46
C ASN A 257 2.39 1.13 -0.38
N THR A 258 1.96 2.33 0.00
CA THR A 258 2.49 3.07 1.14
C THR A 258 1.43 3.10 2.24
N ALA A 259 1.77 2.63 3.43
CA ALA A 259 0.90 2.53 4.61
C ALA A 259 1.62 3.08 5.84
N ASN A 260 2.02 4.35 5.78
CA ASN A 260 2.85 5.00 6.79
C ASN A 260 2.04 5.79 7.80
N LEU A 261 2.64 6.08 8.96
CA LEU A 261 2.11 7.03 9.95
C LEU A 261 0.71 6.67 10.47
N ASN A 262 0.31 5.40 10.40
CA ASN A 262 -0.95 4.95 10.95
C ASN A 262 -0.83 4.78 12.46
N LYS A 263 -1.92 5.05 13.19
CA LYS A 263 -1.92 5.02 14.67
C LYS A 263 -1.87 3.62 15.28
N ASN A 264 -1.83 2.58 14.44
CA ASN A 264 -1.57 1.20 14.83
C ASN A 264 -0.53 0.61 13.88
N SER A 265 -0.83 -0.48 13.16
CA SER A 265 0.07 -1.07 12.18
C SER A 265 -0.12 -0.49 10.78
N GLY A 266 0.94 -0.50 9.95
CA GLY A 266 0.83 -0.13 8.55
C GLY A 266 -0.03 -1.12 7.76
N ILE A 267 0.39 -2.38 7.75
CA ILE A 267 -0.32 -3.49 7.11
C ILE A 267 -0.66 -4.56 8.16
N TYR A 268 -1.90 -5.03 8.18
CA TYR A 268 -2.36 -6.05 9.13
C TYR A 268 -3.11 -7.20 8.44
N LEU A 269 -2.64 -8.43 8.66
CA LEU A 269 -3.27 -9.67 8.22
C LEU A 269 -3.79 -10.46 9.42
N LYS A 270 -5.04 -10.92 9.35
CA LYS A 270 -5.65 -11.80 10.34
C LYS A 270 -6.45 -12.89 9.67
N TYR A 271 -6.17 -14.16 9.98
CA TYR A 271 -6.85 -15.32 9.37
C TYR A 271 -6.86 -15.25 7.84
N SER A 272 -5.78 -14.75 7.24
CA SER A 272 -5.68 -14.43 5.81
C SER A 272 -4.37 -14.95 5.24
N SER A 273 -4.45 -16.06 4.54
CA SER A 273 -3.31 -16.86 4.08
C SER A 273 -3.02 -16.66 2.59
N SER A 274 -1.82 -17.06 2.16
CA SER A 274 -1.46 -17.11 0.74
C SER A 274 -1.52 -15.77 0.00
N ASN A 275 -1.30 -14.66 0.71
CA ASN A 275 -1.18 -13.32 0.12
C ASN A 275 0.28 -13.02 -0.24
N THR A 276 0.47 -12.16 -1.25
CA THR A 276 1.79 -11.64 -1.64
C THR A 276 1.84 -10.14 -1.36
N MET A 277 2.81 -9.72 -0.54
CA MET A 277 3.12 -8.33 -0.23
C MET A 277 4.51 -8.02 -0.78
N ALA A 278 4.58 -7.28 -1.89
CA ALA A 278 5.85 -6.92 -2.53
C ALA A 278 6.08 -5.41 -2.60
N ASP A 279 7.29 -4.96 -2.30
CA ASP A 279 7.73 -3.57 -2.49
C ASP A 279 6.86 -2.53 -1.75
N ASN A 280 6.18 -2.92 -0.66
CA ASN A 280 5.37 -1.98 0.13
C ASN A 280 6.23 -1.22 1.13
N VAL A 281 5.77 -0.03 1.49
CA VAL A 281 6.37 0.84 2.49
C VAL A 281 5.40 0.96 3.65
N ALA A 282 5.77 0.46 4.82
CA ALA A 282 4.98 0.46 6.04
C ALA A 282 5.80 1.05 7.19
N ASP A 283 6.19 2.32 7.00
CA ASP A 283 7.15 3.01 7.87
C ASP A 283 6.46 3.97 8.85
N SER A 284 7.16 4.26 9.95
CA SER A 284 6.75 5.26 10.94
C SER A 284 5.33 5.04 11.48
N ASN A 285 4.86 3.80 11.53
CA ASN A 285 3.60 3.46 12.17
C ASN A 285 3.79 3.39 13.68
N TYR A 286 2.70 3.62 14.42
CA TYR A 286 2.76 3.70 15.89
C TYR A 286 3.12 2.36 16.55
N TYR A 287 2.72 1.24 15.93
CA TYR A 287 3.09 -0.09 16.38
C TYR A 287 3.88 -0.84 15.31
N GLN A 288 3.30 -1.83 14.63
CA GLN A 288 4.06 -2.65 13.69
C GLN A 288 4.06 -2.06 12.28
N GLY A 289 5.13 -2.23 11.53
CA GLY A 289 5.07 -1.98 10.08
C GLY A 289 4.11 -2.96 9.43
N ILE A 290 4.41 -4.25 9.55
CA ILE A 290 3.58 -5.37 9.07
C ILE A 290 3.27 -6.31 10.23
N LEU A 291 1.98 -6.56 10.48
CA LEU A 291 1.49 -7.49 11.51
C LEU A 291 0.73 -8.65 10.85
N MET A 292 1.04 -9.88 11.24
CA MET A 292 0.30 -11.07 10.80
C MET A 292 -0.11 -11.94 11.99
N LYS A 293 -1.37 -12.38 11.99
CA LYS A 293 -1.93 -13.29 12.99
C LYS A 293 -2.68 -14.43 12.33
N PHE A 294 -2.37 -15.68 12.67
CA PHE A 294 -3.07 -16.86 12.14
C PHE A 294 -3.13 -16.89 10.61
N SER A 295 -2.03 -16.50 9.96
CA SER A 295 -1.97 -16.20 8.52
C SER A 295 -0.74 -16.86 7.92
N SER A 296 -0.94 -18.02 7.27
CA SER A 296 0.14 -18.89 6.80
C SER A 296 0.36 -18.80 5.29
N GLY A 297 1.52 -19.24 4.80
CA GLY A 297 1.77 -19.31 3.36
C GLY A 297 1.87 -17.96 2.65
N ASN A 298 2.07 -16.85 3.38
CA ASN A 298 2.20 -15.52 2.80
C ASN A 298 3.63 -15.23 2.35
N LYS A 299 3.78 -14.33 1.38
CA LYS A 299 5.07 -13.82 0.89
C LYS A 299 5.21 -12.35 1.24
N ILE A 300 6.29 -11.98 1.91
CA ILE A 300 6.65 -10.60 2.31
C ILE A 300 8.00 -10.30 1.66
N ILE A 301 7.97 -9.67 0.49
CA ILE A 301 9.12 -9.52 -0.39
C ILE A 301 9.49 -8.03 -0.55
N ASN A 302 10.74 -7.66 -0.32
CA ASN A 302 11.28 -6.33 -0.60
C ASN A 302 10.49 -5.15 0.03
N ASN A 303 9.85 -5.37 1.17
CA ASN A 303 9.11 -4.30 1.85
C ASN A 303 10.05 -3.48 2.74
N SER A 304 9.74 -2.20 2.89
CA SER A 304 10.27 -1.36 3.98
C SER A 304 9.29 -1.38 5.15
N ALA A 305 9.79 -1.71 6.33
CA ALA A 305 9.06 -1.61 7.58
C ALA A 305 9.99 -1.00 8.63
N SER A 306 10.20 0.31 8.52
CA SER A 306 11.23 1.07 9.22
C SER A 306 10.65 2.16 10.13
N GLU A 307 11.40 2.56 11.14
CA GLU A 307 11.08 3.66 12.06
C GLU A 307 9.71 3.50 12.76
N ASN A 308 9.22 2.27 12.89
CA ASN A 308 7.95 2.04 13.56
C ASN A 308 8.17 2.19 15.08
N MET A 309 7.50 3.19 15.66
CA MET A 309 7.70 3.65 17.02
C MET A 309 6.43 4.31 17.58
N PRO A 310 5.97 3.95 18.79
CA PRO A 310 4.91 4.69 19.46
C PRO A 310 5.41 6.07 19.94
N GLU A 311 4.66 7.14 19.63
CA GLU A 311 4.93 8.48 20.17
C GLU A 311 4.67 8.51 21.68
N SER A 312 5.76 8.57 22.46
CA SER A 312 5.77 8.81 23.92
C SER A 312 5.06 7.77 24.79
N SER A 313 5.85 7.15 25.66
CA SER A 313 5.46 6.12 26.63
C SER A 313 4.62 6.66 27.80
N SER A 314 3.43 7.18 27.54
CA SER A 314 2.43 7.41 28.61
C SER A 314 1.45 6.25 28.79
N ASP A 315 1.34 5.37 27.80
CA ASP A 315 0.50 4.18 27.91
C ASP A 315 1.30 3.03 28.54
N GLU A 316 0.80 2.57 29.69
CA GLU A 316 1.30 1.44 30.49
C GLU A 316 1.18 0.08 29.79
N ASP A 317 0.77 0.05 28.51
CA ASP A 317 0.69 -1.19 27.74
C ASP A 317 2.04 -1.45 27.05
N SER A 318 2.79 -2.37 27.65
CA SER A 318 4.08 -2.93 27.21
C SER A 318 3.96 -3.74 25.91
N VAL A 319 3.45 -3.15 24.83
CA VAL A 319 3.38 -3.82 23.53
C VAL A 319 4.70 -3.55 22.81
N SER A 320 5.47 -4.61 22.58
CA SER A 320 6.69 -4.54 21.77
C SER A 320 6.37 -4.12 20.33
N THR A 321 7.26 -3.31 19.78
CA THR A 321 7.15 -2.68 18.46
C THR A 321 8.06 -3.40 17.48
N PHE A 322 7.53 -3.80 16.34
CA PHE A 322 8.26 -4.62 15.37
C PHE A 322 8.19 -3.97 13.99
N GLY A 323 9.24 -4.15 13.18
CA GLY A 323 9.09 -3.89 11.75
C GLY A 323 8.11 -4.89 11.13
N ILE A 324 8.40 -6.18 11.25
CA ILE A 324 7.52 -7.28 10.82
C ILE A 324 7.24 -8.20 12.00
N TYR A 325 5.97 -8.48 12.31
CA TYR A 325 5.58 -9.38 13.40
C TYR A 325 4.59 -10.46 12.98
N LEU A 326 4.95 -11.71 13.25
CA LEU A 326 4.15 -12.91 12.98
C LEU A 326 3.76 -13.59 14.28
N THR A 327 2.47 -13.93 14.42
CA THR A 327 1.98 -14.77 15.53
C THR A 327 1.09 -15.89 15.00
N ASN A 328 1.41 -17.14 15.32
CA ASN A 328 0.70 -18.31 14.77
C ASN A 328 0.67 -18.32 13.23
N CYS A 329 1.80 -18.02 12.59
CA CYS A 329 1.91 -17.92 11.13
C CYS A 329 3.00 -18.89 10.64
N ASP A 330 2.57 -19.92 9.92
CA ASP A 330 3.48 -20.96 9.43
C ASP A 330 3.74 -20.81 7.92
N GLU A 331 4.83 -21.40 7.43
CA GLU A 331 5.10 -21.56 6.00
C GLU A 331 5.16 -20.23 5.21
N ASN A 332 5.55 -19.13 5.85
CA ASN A 332 5.69 -17.82 5.18
C ASN A 332 7.10 -17.61 4.63
N GLU A 333 7.20 -16.78 3.59
CA GLU A 333 8.46 -16.33 2.99
C GLU A 333 8.67 -14.84 3.31
N ILE A 334 9.74 -14.50 4.02
CA ILE A 334 10.12 -13.13 4.40
C ILE A 334 11.46 -12.84 3.75
N ILE A 335 11.43 -12.13 2.62
CA ILE A 335 12.57 -12.03 1.69
C ILE A 335 12.90 -10.58 1.39
N GLY A 336 14.17 -10.19 1.44
CA GLY A 336 14.60 -8.91 0.86
C GLY A 336 14.12 -7.65 1.60
N ASN A 337 13.56 -7.78 2.80
CA ASN A 337 12.93 -6.65 3.48
C ASN A 337 13.96 -5.77 4.20
N LEU A 338 13.70 -4.46 4.23
CA LEU A 338 14.47 -3.47 4.97
C LEU A 338 13.76 -3.12 6.28
N LEU A 339 14.43 -3.36 7.41
CA LEU A 339 13.91 -3.12 8.75
C LEU A 339 14.88 -2.23 9.53
N TYR A 340 14.74 -0.92 9.34
CA TYR A 340 15.64 0.09 9.90
C TYR A 340 14.99 0.84 11.07
N LEU A 341 15.74 1.02 12.16
CA LEU A 341 15.34 1.79 13.35
C LEU A 341 13.94 1.47 13.89
N ASN A 342 13.49 0.22 13.88
CA ASN A 342 12.31 -0.15 14.65
C ASN A 342 12.66 -0.17 16.14
N LYS A 343 11.75 0.34 16.99
CA LYS A 343 12.02 0.59 18.41
C LYS A 343 12.52 -0.64 19.18
N ASP A 344 11.86 -1.78 19.02
CA ASP A 344 12.17 -2.97 19.84
C ASP A 344 12.78 -4.09 18.99
N VAL A 345 12.13 -4.50 17.90
CA VAL A 345 12.58 -5.64 17.10
C VAL A 345 12.43 -5.38 15.59
N GLY A 346 13.35 -5.89 14.78
CA GLY A 346 13.19 -5.95 13.32
C GLY A 346 12.08 -6.93 12.94
N ILE A 347 12.39 -8.23 13.00
CA ILE A 347 11.44 -9.32 12.71
C ILE A 347 11.11 -10.07 14.00
N GLY A 348 9.84 -10.24 14.32
CA GLY A 348 9.40 -11.12 15.40
C GLY A 348 8.59 -12.29 14.86
N ILE A 349 8.93 -13.51 15.30
CA ILE A 349 8.16 -14.72 15.03
C ILE A 349 7.76 -15.38 16.35
N GLN A 350 6.45 -15.48 16.60
CA GLN A 350 5.88 -16.15 17.76
C GLN A 350 4.98 -17.31 17.34
N GLU A 351 5.21 -18.49 17.91
CA GLU A 351 4.41 -19.70 17.60
C GLU A 351 4.29 -19.92 16.09
N SER A 352 5.38 -19.66 15.36
CA SER A 352 5.40 -19.53 13.90
C SER A 352 6.53 -20.39 13.35
N SER A 353 6.18 -21.47 12.66
CA SER A 353 7.09 -22.55 12.28
C SER A 353 7.20 -22.68 10.76
N GLN A 354 8.29 -23.31 10.30
CA GLN A 354 8.50 -23.58 8.87
C GLN A 354 8.52 -22.32 7.98
N ASN A 355 8.88 -21.17 8.53
CA ASN A 355 9.05 -19.94 7.77
C ASN A 355 10.45 -19.87 7.14
N TYR A 356 10.54 -19.18 6.01
CA TYR A 356 11.76 -18.91 5.26
C TYR A 356 12.10 -17.44 5.40
N ILE A 357 13.24 -17.12 6.00
CA ILE A 357 13.69 -15.75 6.27
C ILE A 357 15.06 -15.56 5.64
N ASN A 358 15.15 -14.85 4.52
CA ASN A 358 16.42 -14.64 3.83
C ASN A 358 16.52 -13.30 3.10
N GLY A 359 17.72 -12.81 2.86
CA GLY A 359 17.92 -11.56 2.13
C GLY A 359 17.46 -10.30 2.87
N ASN A 360 17.08 -10.38 4.15
CA ASN A 360 16.57 -9.22 4.89
C ASN A 360 17.72 -8.41 5.50
N ILE A 361 17.56 -7.08 5.54
CA ILE A 361 18.47 -6.15 6.20
C ILE A 361 17.83 -5.69 7.52
N LEU A 362 18.42 -6.11 8.64
CA LEU A 362 17.90 -5.85 9.99
C LEU A 362 18.84 -4.90 10.74
N LEU A 363 18.40 -3.66 10.89
CA LEU A 363 19.13 -2.51 11.46
C LEU A 363 18.27 -1.82 12.53
N SER A 364 17.67 -2.58 13.44
CA SER A 364 16.74 -2.08 14.46
C SER A 364 17.46 -1.62 15.74
N THR A 365 16.79 -0.82 16.55
CA THR A 365 17.46 -0.16 17.70
C THR A 365 17.74 -1.08 18.88
N SER A 366 17.23 -2.31 18.87
CA SER A 366 17.48 -3.30 19.93
C SER A 366 17.73 -4.69 19.34
N THR A 367 16.69 -5.39 18.92
CA THR A 367 16.81 -6.79 18.47
C THR A 367 16.60 -6.92 16.97
N GLY A 368 17.44 -7.69 16.27
CA GLY A 368 17.25 -8.01 14.86
C GLY A 368 16.06 -8.95 14.67
N LEU A 369 16.22 -10.19 15.12
CA LEU A 369 15.20 -11.24 15.03
C LEU A 369 14.83 -11.76 16.42
N SER A 370 13.53 -11.78 16.75
CA SER A 370 13.02 -12.43 17.96
C SER A 370 12.31 -13.73 17.58
N VAL A 371 12.74 -14.84 18.18
CA VAL A 371 12.22 -16.20 17.93
C VAL A 371 11.58 -16.74 19.21
N SER A 372 10.25 -16.90 19.20
CA SER A 372 9.48 -17.32 20.37
C SER A 372 8.61 -18.53 20.06
N TYR A 373 8.82 -19.65 20.76
CA TYR A 373 8.10 -20.93 20.54
C TYR A 373 7.98 -21.34 19.06
N SER A 374 9.01 -21.07 18.26
CA SER A 374 8.99 -21.14 16.81
C SER A 374 10.04 -22.13 16.32
N ASN A 375 9.61 -23.11 15.51
CA ASN A 375 10.41 -24.29 15.21
C ASN A 375 10.58 -24.50 13.70
N GLY A 376 11.66 -25.17 13.30
CA GLY A 376 11.84 -25.62 11.92
C GLY A 376 11.88 -24.49 10.88
N ASN A 377 12.22 -23.26 11.26
CA ASN A 377 12.40 -22.16 10.33
C ASN A 377 13.77 -22.25 9.64
N LEU A 378 13.86 -21.74 8.41
CA LEU A 378 15.11 -21.65 7.64
C LEU A 378 15.50 -20.17 7.50
N ILE A 379 16.62 -19.80 8.13
CA ILE A 379 17.08 -18.41 8.28
C ILE A 379 18.51 -18.31 7.74
N TYR A 380 18.71 -17.70 6.58
CA TYR A 380 20.03 -17.61 5.94
C TYR A 380 20.15 -16.36 5.09
N ASP A 381 21.36 -15.94 4.76
CA ASP A 381 21.61 -14.81 3.87
C ASP A 381 20.93 -13.50 4.32
N ASN A 382 20.80 -13.29 5.62
CA ASN A 382 20.31 -12.04 6.20
C ASN A 382 21.47 -11.19 6.72
N TYR A 383 21.29 -9.88 6.69
CA TYR A 383 22.21 -8.90 7.23
C TYR A 383 21.74 -8.49 8.63
N PHE A 384 22.38 -9.05 9.66
CA PHE A 384 22.12 -8.67 11.04
C PHE A 384 23.14 -7.63 11.51
N HIS A 385 22.64 -6.48 11.94
CA HIS A 385 23.42 -5.41 12.54
C HIS A 385 22.61 -4.72 13.62
N ASN A 386 22.53 -5.36 14.78
CA ASN A 386 21.72 -4.91 15.91
C ASN A 386 22.51 -5.11 17.20
N PRO A 387 22.23 -4.32 18.26
CA PRO A 387 22.81 -4.59 19.58
C PRO A 387 22.58 -6.04 20.06
N VAL A 388 21.43 -6.63 19.72
CA VAL A 388 21.15 -8.05 19.87
C VAL A 388 20.67 -8.60 18.53
N ASN A 389 21.48 -9.41 17.85
CA ASN A 389 21.07 -9.93 16.53
C ASN A 389 19.89 -10.91 16.61
N VAL A 390 19.90 -11.81 17.59
CA VAL A 390 18.79 -12.76 17.81
C VAL A 390 18.48 -12.89 19.29
N ASP A 391 17.19 -12.82 19.62
CA ASP A 391 16.67 -13.16 20.94
C ASP A 391 15.77 -14.40 20.87
N PHE A 392 15.85 -15.27 21.88
CA PHE A 392 15.09 -16.51 21.95
C PHE A 392 14.25 -16.57 23.21
N THR A 393 12.97 -16.90 23.05
CA THR A 393 12.06 -17.19 24.18
C THR A 393 11.40 -18.55 24.00
N GLY A 394 11.33 -19.34 25.06
CA GLY A 394 10.71 -20.67 25.02
C GLY A 394 11.53 -21.71 24.26
N LEU A 395 10.86 -22.74 23.74
CA LEU A 395 11.47 -23.86 23.04
C LEU A 395 11.46 -23.61 21.52
N ASN A 396 12.64 -23.60 20.89
CA ASN A 396 12.83 -23.19 19.49
C ASN A 396 13.72 -24.21 18.73
N PHE A 397 13.22 -25.43 18.58
CA PHE A 397 13.97 -26.56 18.04
C PHE A 397 13.99 -26.60 16.51
N GLY A 398 15.06 -27.16 15.96
CA GLY A 398 15.15 -27.54 14.54
C GLY A 398 15.22 -26.36 13.56
N ASN A 399 15.41 -25.13 14.05
CA ASN A 399 15.69 -23.98 13.20
C ASN A 399 17.07 -24.15 12.53
N GLN A 400 17.15 -23.82 11.26
CA GLN A 400 18.36 -23.91 10.44
C GLN A 400 18.85 -22.51 10.11
N TRP A 401 20.15 -22.26 10.28
CA TRP A 401 20.74 -20.92 10.17
C TRP A 401 21.64 -20.73 8.93
N ASN A 402 21.64 -21.70 8.04
CA ASN A 402 22.39 -21.68 6.79
C ASN A 402 21.82 -22.69 5.80
N THR A 403 22.12 -22.51 4.52
CA THR A 403 21.89 -23.54 3.50
C THR A 403 23.16 -24.37 3.26
N SER A 404 23.13 -25.24 2.25
CA SER A 404 24.38 -25.68 1.62
C SER A 404 25.06 -24.50 0.94
N LEU A 405 26.39 -24.54 0.89
CA LEU A 405 27.19 -23.55 0.16
C LEU A 405 26.84 -23.60 -1.32
N LYS A 406 26.56 -22.44 -1.92
CA LYS A 406 26.24 -22.29 -3.34
C LYS A 406 27.02 -21.12 -3.93
N GLU A 407 27.54 -21.30 -5.15
CA GLU A 407 28.15 -20.23 -5.95
C GLU A 407 27.04 -19.35 -6.54
N GLU A 408 26.68 -18.31 -5.78
CA GLU A 408 25.60 -17.36 -6.05
C GLU A 408 25.82 -16.12 -5.19
N VAL A 409 25.47 -14.95 -5.74
CA VAL A 409 25.60 -13.66 -5.06
C VAL A 409 24.81 -13.67 -3.74
N ASN A 410 25.49 -13.33 -2.65
CA ASN A 410 24.92 -13.22 -1.31
C ASN A 410 24.52 -11.77 -0.96
N ILE A 411 23.97 -11.54 0.23
CA ILE A 411 23.51 -10.22 0.69
C ILE A 411 24.63 -9.15 0.80
N LEU A 412 25.90 -9.56 0.83
CA LEU A 412 27.07 -8.68 0.83
C LEU A 412 27.68 -8.50 -0.58
N ASN A 413 27.01 -9.01 -1.62
CA ASN A 413 27.52 -9.11 -2.99
C ASN A 413 28.74 -10.04 -3.17
N GLY A 414 29.00 -10.95 -2.23
CA GLY A 414 30.05 -11.97 -2.37
C GLY A 414 29.62 -13.16 -3.25
N ASP A 415 30.59 -13.91 -3.79
CA ASP A 415 30.38 -14.97 -4.78
C ASP A 415 29.70 -16.24 -4.27
N PHE A 416 29.68 -16.45 -2.94
CA PHE A 416 29.11 -17.63 -2.32
C PHE A 416 28.03 -17.29 -1.30
N ARG A 417 26.90 -17.98 -1.40
CA ARG A 417 25.81 -17.91 -0.43
C ARG A 417 25.81 -19.13 0.49
N GLY A 418 25.70 -18.87 1.78
CA GLY A 418 25.68 -19.90 2.83
C GLY A 418 24.72 -19.56 3.97
N GLY A 419 25.29 -19.00 5.04
CA GLY A 419 24.61 -18.57 6.27
C GLY A 419 24.30 -17.08 6.28
N ASN A 420 24.27 -16.48 7.45
CA ASN A 420 23.93 -15.07 7.66
C ASN A 420 25.17 -14.22 7.93
N PHE A 421 25.02 -12.92 7.77
CA PHE A 421 26.02 -11.94 8.19
C PHE A 421 25.71 -11.44 9.60
N TRP A 422 26.68 -11.55 10.51
CA TRP A 422 26.55 -11.28 11.94
C TRP A 422 27.44 -10.12 12.37
N SER A 423 26.93 -8.90 12.25
CA SER A 423 27.60 -7.68 12.72
C SER A 423 26.88 -7.06 13.92
N ASP A 424 27.54 -6.14 14.62
CA ASP A 424 26.88 -5.29 15.61
C ASP A 424 27.33 -3.83 15.50
N PRO A 425 26.60 -2.86 16.10
CA PRO A 425 26.96 -1.44 16.07
C PRO A 425 28.22 -1.07 16.85
N TYR A 426 28.92 -2.04 17.44
CA TYR A 426 30.15 -1.84 18.21
C TYR A 426 31.35 -2.51 17.55
N CYS A 427 31.18 -2.99 16.32
CA CYS A 427 32.14 -3.76 15.53
C CYS A 427 32.76 -4.95 16.25
N LYS A 428 31.92 -5.68 16.98
CA LYS A 428 32.28 -6.93 17.67
C LYS A 428 31.47 -8.12 17.21
N GLY A 429 30.68 -7.95 16.15
CA GLY A 429 29.93 -9.03 15.56
C GLY A 429 30.84 -10.11 15.03
N TYR A 430 30.36 -11.36 15.06
CA TYR A 430 31.16 -12.52 14.71
C TYR A 430 31.75 -12.43 13.30
N SER A 431 30.93 -12.06 12.31
CA SER A 431 31.36 -11.96 10.92
C SER A 431 32.39 -10.85 10.68
N GLN A 432 32.46 -9.85 11.57
CA GLN A 432 33.42 -8.75 11.49
C GLN A 432 34.81 -9.16 12.02
N LEU A 433 34.90 -10.27 12.75
CA LEU A 433 36.12 -10.71 13.45
C LEU A 433 36.59 -12.12 13.05
N CYS A 434 35.78 -12.86 12.29
CA CYS A 434 36.12 -14.24 11.89
C CYS A 434 37.24 -14.26 10.84
N GLU A 435 37.85 -15.42 10.64
CA GLU A 435 38.85 -15.64 9.59
C GLU A 435 38.17 -16.26 8.34
N ASP A 436 38.65 -15.87 7.16
CA ASP A 436 38.32 -16.45 5.85
C ASP A 436 39.65 -16.72 5.13
N LEU A 437 40.26 -17.88 5.40
CA LEU A 437 41.60 -18.22 4.91
C LEU A 437 41.61 -18.69 3.45
N ASP A 438 40.47 -19.17 2.94
CA ASP A 438 40.32 -19.61 1.55
C ASP A 438 39.73 -18.52 0.63
N LEU A 439 39.41 -17.35 1.20
CA LEU A 439 38.95 -16.12 0.53
C LEU A 439 37.66 -16.35 -0.27
N ASN A 440 36.77 -17.19 0.25
CA ASN A 440 35.50 -17.51 -0.39
C ASN A 440 34.32 -16.64 0.11
N GLY A 441 34.57 -15.70 1.02
CA GLY A 441 33.56 -14.82 1.61
C GLY A 441 32.74 -15.47 2.72
N ILE A 442 33.17 -16.61 3.26
CA ILE A 442 32.52 -17.35 4.36
C ILE A 442 33.53 -17.52 5.50
N CYS A 443 33.09 -17.30 6.74
CA CYS A 443 33.89 -17.59 7.91
C CYS A 443 34.27 -19.09 7.96
N ASP A 444 35.54 -19.41 8.20
CA ASP A 444 36.04 -20.78 8.29
C ASP A 444 35.48 -21.58 9.49
N LEU A 445 35.04 -20.86 10.54
CA LEU A 445 34.45 -21.44 11.74
C LEU A 445 32.93 -21.18 11.81
N PRO A 446 32.17 -22.13 12.39
CA PRO A 446 30.75 -21.91 12.67
C PRO A 446 30.52 -20.83 13.73
N TYR A 447 29.42 -20.10 13.60
CA TYR A 447 28.92 -19.20 14.63
C TYR A 447 27.89 -19.91 15.51
N GLN A 448 28.25 -20.19 16.75
CA GLN A 448 27.32 -20.75 17.74
C GLN A 448 26.46 -19.64 18.34
N ILE A 449 25.19 -19.55 17.89
CA ILE A 449 24.23 -18.54 18.35
C ILE A 449 23.76 -18.88 19.79
N ASN A 450 23.47 -20.16 20.05
CA ASN A 450 23.26 -20.72 21.37
C ASN A 450 23.51 -22.25 21.35
N ASP A 451 23.17 -22.96 22.43
CA ASP A 451 23.39 -24.42 22.55
C ASP A 451 22.67 -25.27 21.48
N GLU A 452 21.61 -24.76 20.86
CA GLU A 452 20.76 -25.50 19.92
C GLU A 452 20.78 -24.90 18.50
N ASN A 453 21.36 -23.71 18.33
CA ASN A 453 21.31 -22.92 17.10
C ASN A 453 22.73 -22.55 16.69
N THR A 454 23.16 -23.00 15.53
CA THR A 454 24.49 -22.74 14.98
C THR A 454 24.36 -22.43 13.50
N ASP A 455 24.97 -21.34 13.08
CA ASP A 455 25.21 -21.02 11.68
C ASP A 455 26.54 -21.64 11.26
N PHE A 456 26.49 -22.62 10.36
CA PHE A 456 27.69 -23.35 9.92
C PHE A 456 28.43 -22.68 8.76
N LEU A 457 27.84 -21.67 8.11
CA LEU A 457 28.46 -20.96 6.99
C LEU A 457 28.28 -19.44 7.15
N PRO A 458 28.68 -18.83 8.29
CA PRO A 458 28.48 -17.40 8.48
C PRO A 458 29.18 -16.62 7.38
N LEU A 459 28.54 -15.59 6.83
CA LEU A 459 29.18 -14.74 5.82
C LEU A 459 30.33 -13.96 6.48
N TYR A 460 31.46 -13.86 5.80
CA TYR A 460 32.61 -13.08 6.24
C TYR A 460 32.48 -11.63 5.78
N ASP A 461 33.03 -10.70 6.55
CA ASP A 461 33.12 -9.30 6.18
C ASP A 461 34.34 -9.05 5.25
N PRO A 462 34.13 -8.82 3.94
CA PRO A 462 35.24 -8.65 2.99
C PRO A 462 36.03 -7.35 3.23
N THR A 463 35.49 -6.38 4.00
CA THR A 463 36.18 -5.11 4.31
C THR A 463 37.45 -5.27 5.13
N THR A 464 37.74 -6.48 5.62
CA THR A 464 38.97 -6.77 6.37
C THR A 464 40.11 -7.31 5.51
N SER A 465 39.89 -7.70 4.24
CA SER A 465 40.93 -8.29 3.39
C SER A 465 41.62 -7.32 2.43
N TRP A 466 40.98 -6.21 2.02
CA TRP A 466 41.58 -5.16 1.17
C TRP A 466 41.08 -3.77 1.59
N LYS A 467 41.51 -3.28 2.75
CA LYS A 467 41.17 -1.94 3.23
C LYS A 467 41.65 -0.87 2.23
N GLY A 468 40.72 -0.29 1.47
CA GLY A 468 40.93 0.91 0.64
C GLY A 468 40.81 0.73 -0.88
N ASP A 469 40.78 -0.49 -1.41
CA ASP A 469 40.61 -0.77 -2.85
C ASP A 469 39.13 -1.09 -3.12
N TYR A 470 38.43 -0.14 -3.74
CA TYR A 470 36.98 -0.10 -3.88
C TYR A 470 36.48 -0.29 -5.30
N ASP A 471 37.33 0.01 -6.29
CA ASP A 471 37.06 -0.35 -7.68
C ASP A 471 37.61 -1.74 -8.07
N TYR A 472 38.27 -2.42 -7.12
CA TYR A 472 38.80 -3.79 -7.21
C TYR A 472 39.88 -3.94 -8.29
N ASP A 473 40.67 -2.89 -8.50
CA ASP A 473 41.78 -2.90 -9.46
C ASP A 473 43.13 -3.35 -8.85
N GLU A 474 43.11 -3.73 -7.56
CA GLU A 474 44.25 -4.15 -6.74
C GLU A 474 45.19 -3.00 -6.29
N ASP A 475 44.87 -1.73 -6.59
CA ASP A 475 45.66 -0.55 -6.25
C ASP A 475 44.82 0.49 -5.46
N VAL A 476 45.11 0.68 -4.16
CA VAL A 476 44.46 1.75 -3.37
C VAL A 476 44.91 3.13 -3.85
N ASP A 477 44.11 3.83 -4.65
CA ASP A 477 44.52 5.04 -5.35
C ASP A 477 43.50 6.21 -5.33
N PHE A 478 43.65 7.18 -6.24
CA PHE A 478 42.77 8.35 -6.27
C PHE A 478 41.33 8.01 -6.67
N ASP A 479 41.10 6.99 -7.48
CA ASP A 479 39.77 6.62 -7.94
C ASP A 479 38.96 6.04 -6.75
N ASP A 480 39.60 5.26 -5.87
CA ASP A 480 39.03 4.82 -4.58
C ASP A 480 38.65 5.98 -3.66
N PHE A 481 39.49 7.02 -3.62
CA PHE A 481 39.19 8.22 -2.82
C PHE A 481 37.96 8.95 -3.32
N VAL A 482 37.71 8.94 -4.64
CA VAL A 482 36.50 9.56 -5.22
C VAL A 482 35.26 8.83 -4.74
N GLU A 483 35.31 7.51 -4.62
CA GLU A 483 34.21 6.71 -4.08
C GLU A 483 33.99 6.97 -2.58
N PHE A 484 35.06 6.98 -1.79
CA PHE A 484 35.01 7.34 -0.37
C PHE A 484 34.39 8.73 -0.15
N ALA A 485 34.83 9.72 -0.93
CA ALA A 485 34.35 11.11 -0.81
C ALA A 485 32.86 11.26 -1.12
N ALA A 486 32.25 10.36 -1.92
CA ALA A 486 30.82 10.36 -2.16
C ALA A 486 30.00 9.97 -0.91
N CYS A 487 30.64 9.23 -0.01
CA CYS A 487 30.05 8.72 1.22
C CYS A 487 30.53 9.49 2.47
N TYR A 488 31.49 10.39 2.35
CA TYR A 488 31.99 11.19 3.47
C TYR A 488 30.89 12.02 4.16
N ASN A 489 30.93 12.01 5.50
CA ASN A 489 29.94 12.57 6.41
C ASN A 489 28.54 11.94 6.23
N SER A 490 28.50 10.66 5.89
CA SER A 490 27.29 9.83 5.93
C SER A 490 27.32 8.92 7.15
N MET A 491 26.19 8.30 7.47
CA MET A 491 26.07 7.35 8.58
C MET A 491 25.07 6.26 8.21
N ILE A 492 25.11 5.14 8.93
CA ILE A 492 24.18 4.01 8.73
C ILE A 492 22.73 4.51 8.58
N GLY A 493 22.11 4.20 7.43
CA GLY A 493 20.73 4.55 7.07
C GLY A 493 20.56 5.79 6.19
N GLN A 494 21.64 6.49 5.83
CA GLN A 494 21.60 7.49 4.76
C GLN A 494 21.79 6.84 3.39
N ASN A 495 21.13 7.37 2.36
CA ASN A 495 21.18 6.80 0.98
C ASN A 495 22.59 6.75 0.38
N ASN A 496 23.50 7.59 0.84
CA ASN A 496 24.89 7.66 0.37
C ASN A 496 25.86 7.00 1.36
N TYR A 497 25.38 6.35 2.42
CA TYR A 497 26.24 5.56 3.29
C TYR A 497 26.56 4.23 2.65
N GLN A 498 27.86 3.90 2.59
CA GLN A 498 28.30 2.56 2.31
C GLN A 498 29.31 2.14 3.38
N ARG A 499 29.03 1.01 4.02
CA ARG A 499 29.84 0.47 5.12
C ARG A 499 31.28 0.16 4.72
N ILE A 500 31.53 -0.05 3.44
CA ILE A 500 32.88 -0.26 2.92
C ILE A 500 33.80 0.94 3.20
N PHE A 501 33.23 2.13 3.41
CA PHE A 501 33.95 3.37 3.75
C PHE A 501 33.99 3.69 5.25
N ASP A 502 33.36 2.89 6.10
CA ASP A 502 33.42 2.97 7.57
C ASP A 502 34.56 2.03 8.04
N PHE A 503 35.79 2.53 7.91
CA PHE A 503 37.05 1.81 8.14
C PHE A 503 37.24 1.40 9.58
N GLU A 504 36.88 2.28 10.51
CA GLU A 504 37.06 2.05 11.94
C GLU A 504 35.85 1.39 12.58
N GLY A 505 34.77 1.25 11.81
CA GLY A 505 33.59 0.51 12.20
C GLY A 505 32.77 1.25 13.25
N ASP A 506 32.81 2.58 13.26
CA ASP A 506 32.07 3.38 14.21
C ASP A 506 30.65 3.73 13.71
N CYS A 507 30.30 3.25 12.51
CA CYS A 507 29.02 3.38 11.82
C CYS A 507 28.74 4.78 11.23
N ASP A 508 29.73 5.66 11.26
CA ASP A 508 29.78 6.88 10.47
C ASP A 508 30.84 6.70 9.36
N VAL A 509 30.76 7.48 8.29
CA VAL A 509 31.86 7.63 7.34
C VAL A 509 32.36 9.04 7.54
N ASP A 510 33.42 9.22 8.31
CA ASP A 510 33.85 10.52 8.77
C ASP A 510 35.37 10.75 8.61
N PHE A 511 35.91 11.70 9.37
CA PHE A 511 37.31 12.06 9.27
C PHE A 511 38.24 10.95 9.74
N ASP A 512 37.83 10.18 10.74
CA ASP A 512 38.66 9.14 11.32
C ASP A 512 38.76 7.94 10.35
N ASP A 513 37.68 7.65 9.60
CA ASP A 513 37.74 6.73 8.45
C ASP A 513 38.67 7.21 7.34
N PHE A 514 38.65 8.51 7.04
CA PHE A 514 39.56 9.09 6.06
C PHE A 514 41.03 8.93 6.48
N VAL A 515 41.31 9.05 7.78
CA VAL A 515 42.67 8.84 8.31
C VAL A 515 43.12 7.40 8.09
N GLU A 516 42.23 6.43 8.26
CA GLU A 516 42.54 5.02 8.01
C GLU A 516 42.66 4.71 6.51
N PHE A 517 41.77 5.26 5.66
CA PHE A 517 41.89 5.22 4.20
C PHE A 517 43.26 5.75 3.73
N ALA A 518 43.65 6.95 4.19
CA ALA A 518 44.91 7.58 3.81
C ALA A 518 46.14 6.79 4.28
N GLY A 519 46.00 5.96 5.32
CA GLY A 519 47.03 5.02 5.78
C GLY A 519 47.28 3.87 4.82
N ASN A 520 46.28 3.49 4.02
CA ASN A 520 46.34 2.41 3.04
C ASN A 520 46.62 2.90 1.61
N TYR A 521 46.55 4.22 1.37
CA TYR A 521 46.79 4.84 0.07
C TYR A 521 48.15 4.47 -0.54
N GLN A 522 48.10 3.69 -1.62
CA GLN A 522 49.23 3.39 -2.49
C GLN A 522 49.20 4.36 -3.68
N LYS A 523 50.25 4.38 -4.50
CA LYS A 523 50.66 5.60 -5.21
C LYS A 523 50.82 5.41 -6.70
#